data_AF-A0A9E2WTZ8-F1
#
_entry.id   AF-A0A9E2WTZ8-F1
#
_cell.length_a   1.000
_cell.length_b   1.000
_cell.length_c   1.000
_cell.angle_alpha   90.00
_cell.angle_beta   90.00
_cell.angle_gamma   90.00
#
_symmetry.space_group_name_H-M   'P 1'
#
loop_
_entity.id
_entity.type
_entity.pdbx_description
1 polymer ?
#
loop_
_entity_poly.entity_id
_entity_poly.type
_entity_poly.pdbx_seq_one_letter_code
_entity_poly.pdbx_strand_id
1 'polypeptide(L)'
;MKNLQSLFLLLFVASATVFTGCNESEGGDPDPVKDGIITSQDDDDLDPESLQGEVKADIVLDANTTWILTGPLSVKDGFTLTIDPGTTIKAAAGGTNVYIAIEQGAKIDAEGTAAAPITITSNADNPRAGDWGGLIVCGKATISGENASATSTTEVLPLTYGGGTDDEDDSGIIKYVELWYTGARINGEKEFNGFTFYGVGSTTVVENIAAFYGDDDAIEFFGGTVEVVNALMVNARDDMFDWTQGWRGKGTNFYGLRTEGYTAISEDTRGVEADGNLDGNSPSHINQSNPTITGLTIINEEPLVDFADLIKIRRGSGATITGLYVSDVSDASDFIDFSDSKGMADNATTVTGKGVGTVDVQDVKTQSDFDDPADGIQADEMTDATFTFDDAATSVDFGIFSWTSWE
;
A
#
# COMPACT_ATOMS: atom_id res chain seq x y z
N MET A 1 46.71 62.38 -72.84
CA MET A 1 47.59 63.55 -72.60
C MET A 1 48.09 63.48 -71.17
N LYS A 2 49.41 63.49 -70.91
CA LYS A 2 50.08 63.65 -69.58
C LYS A 2 49.73 62.56 -68.51
N ASN A 3 50.58 62.05 -67.61
CA ASN A 3 52.05 61.95 -67.40
C ASN A 3 52.24 60.55 -66.75
N LEU A 4 53.29 59.72 -66.92
CA LEU A 4 54.76 59.87 -66.87
C LEU A 4 55.36 59.90 -65.44
N GLN A 5 56.19 58.88 -65.11
CA GLN A 5 57.15 58.77 -63.96
C GLN A 5 56.52 58.71 -62.54
N SER A 6 57.12 58.19 -61.44
CA SER A 6 58.42 57.52 -61.07
C SER A 6 58.29 56.95 -59.62
N LEU A 7 59.16 56.15 -58.97
CA LEU A 7 60.29 55.24 -59.31
C LEU A 7 60.82 54.55 -58.01
N PHE A 8 61.02 53.21 -57.98
CA PHE A 8 61.62 52.39 -56.85
C PHE A 8 60.79 52.41 -55.53
N LEU A 9 60.94 51.54 -54.52
CA LEU A 9 62.09 50.76 -53.99
C LEU A 9 61.64 49.41 -53.34
N LEU A 10 62.60 48.59 -52.88
CA LEU A 10 62.42 47.33 -52.12
C LEU A 10 61.66 47.52 -50.78
N LEU A 11 61.10 46.44 -50.21
CA LEU A 11 61.58 45.87 -48.92
C LEU A 11 60.98 44.48 -48.56
N PHE A 12 61.78 43.69 -47.83
CA PHE A 12 61.48 42.52 -46.95
C PHE A 12 60.51 41.39 -47.35
N VAL A 13 61.07 40.17 -47.33
CA VAL A 13 60.35 38.93 -46.98
C VAL A 13 60.26 38.82 -45.46
N ALA A 14 59.08 38.48 -44.93
CA ALA A 14 58.90 38.01 -43.57
C ALA A 14 57.99 36.76 -43.60
N SER A 15 58.52 35.61 -43.17
CA SER A 15 57.77 34.35 -43.15
C SER A 15 56.89 34.29 -41.91
N ALA A 16 55.58 34.46 -42.08
CA ALA A 16 54.63 34.34 -40.98
C ALA A 16 54.37 32.86 -40.65
N THR A 17 54.95 32.37 -39.56
CA THR A 17 54.56 31.09 -38.95
C THR A 17 53.14 31.18 -38.42
N VAL A 18 52.23 30.37 -38.96
CA VAL A 18 50.87 30.24 -38.43
C VAL A 18 50.94 29.49 -37.11
N PHE A 19 50.73 30.19 -35.99
CA PHE A 19 50.38 29.55 -34.73
C PHE A 19 48.92 29.08 -34.83
N THR A 20 48.73 27.77 -34.94
CA THR A 20 47.44 27.14 -34.64
C THR A 20 47.25 27.20 -33.13
N GLY A 21 46.54 28.20 -32.64
CA GLY A 21 46.08 28.21 -31.25
C GLY A 21 45.08 27.08 -31.07
N CYS A 22 45.40 26.12 -30.20
CA CYS A 22 44.38 25.25 -29.64
C CYS A 22 43.47 26.13 -28.78
N ASN A 23 42.23 26.35 -29.24
CA ASN A 23 41.16 26.48 -28.27
C ASN A 23 41.05 25.10 -27.63
N GLU A 24 41.49 24.98 -26.39
CA GLU A 24 40.95 23.96 -25.50
C GLU A 24 39.49 24.36 -25.27
N SER A 25 38.61 23.83 -26.11
CA SER A 25 37.20 23.72 -25.76
C SER A 25 37.16 22.84 -24.53
N GLU A 26 36.86 23.43 -23.37
CA GLU A 26 36.52 22.62 -22.20
C GLU A 26 35.36 21.72 -22.62
N GLY A 27 35.65 20.42 -22.67
CA GLY A 27 34.60 19.43 -22.81
C GLY A 27 33.84 19.48 -21.51
N GLY A 28 32.65 20.09 -21.53
CA GLY A 28 31.64 19.69 -20.57
C GLY A 28 31.49 18.18 -20.69
N ASP A 29 31.46 17.49 -19.56
CA ASP A 29 30.98 16.11 -19.55
C ASP A 29 29.62 16.08 -20.28
N PRO A 30 29.35 15.04 -21.08
CA PRO A 30 27.99 14.86 -21.59
C PRO A 30 27.05 14.85 -20.39
N ASP A 31 25.99 15.67 -20.42
CA ASP A 31 24.95 15.65 -19.38
C ASP A 31 24.54 14.19 -19.11
N PRO A 32 24.42 13.76 -17.84
CA PRO A 32 24.05 12.40 -17.50
C PRO A 32 22.90 11.87 -18.33
N VAL A 33 23.12 10.72 -18.97
CA VAL A 33 22.10 10.04 -19.77
C VAL A 33 21.20 9.26 -18.82
N LYS A 34 20.34 10.00 -18.12
CA LYS A 34 19.22 9.45 -17.37
C LYS A 34 18.36 8.61 -18.31
N ASP A 35 18.41 7.29 -18.15
CA ASP A 35 17.64 6.33 -18.95
C ASP A 35 16.50 5.66 -18.17
N GLY A 36 16.41 5.98 -16.87
CA GLY A 36 15.37 5.53 -15.95
C GLY A 36 15.70 4.19 -15.28
N ILE A 37 16.98 3.79 -15.24
CA ILE A 37 17.43 2.53 -14.65
C ILE A 37 18.54 2.81 -13.63
N ILE A 38 18.22 2.71 -12.35
CA ILE A 38 19.20 2.90 -11.26
C ILE A 38 20.04 1.63 -11.13
N THR A 39 21.32 1.70 -11.51
CA THR A 39 22.27 0.56 -11.52
C THR A 39 23.35 0.62 -10.43
N SER A 40 23.38 1.67 -9.61
CA SER A 40 24.23 1.76 -8.41
C SER A 40 23.77 2.86 -7.44
N GLN A 41 24.44 2.98 -6.30
CA GLN A 41 24.25 4.09 -5.34
C GLN A 41 24.78 5.44 -5.86
N ASP A 42 25.74 5.43 -6.78
CA ASP A 42 26.37 6.62 -7.38
C ASP A 42 25.80 6.89 -8.80
N ASP A 43 24.58 6.42 -9.08
CA ASP A 43 23.93 6.50 -10.39
C ASP A 43 23.16 7.81 -10.57
N ASP A 44 23.27 8.46 -11.74
CA ASP A 44 22.64 9.75 -12.01
C ASP A 44 21.11 9.70 -12.07
N ASP A 45 20.51 8.51 -12.26
CA ASP A 45 19.05 8.32 -12.11
C ASP A 45 18.60 8.25 -10.63
N LEU A 46 19.50 8.01 -9.67
CA LEU A 46 19.20 8.03 -8.22
C LEU A 46 19.21 9.47 -7.66
N ASP A 47 18.33 10.30 -8.19
CA ASP A 47 18.29 11.75 -7.95
C ASP A 47 17.39 12.12 -6.76
N PRO A 48 17.92 12.75 -5.69
CA PRO A 48 17.11 13.26 -4.59
C PRO A 48 16.00 14.24 -4.97
N GLU A 49 16.15 15.03 -6.04
CA GLU A 49 15.13 15.97 -6.52
C GLU A 49 14.15 15.32 -7.53
N SER A 50 14.41 14.09 -7.97
CA SER A 50 13.61 13.37 -8.96
C SER A 50 13.74 11.84 -8.86
N LEU A 51 13.42 11.28 -7.69
CA LEU A 51 13.50 9.83 -7.43
C LEU A 51 12.39 9.09 -8.22
N GLN A 52 12.80 8.25 -9.16
CA GLN A 52 11.96 7.36 -9.99
C GLN A 52 12.86 6.37 -10.77
N GLY A 53 12.26 5.36 -11.39
CA GLY A 53 12.93 4.44 -12.31
C GLY A 53 12.87 2.97 -11.90
N GLU A 54 13.50 2.11 -12.70
CA GLU A 54 13.69 0.70 -12.41
C GLU A 54 14.98 0.48 -11.60
N VAL A 55 14.86 0.14 -10.32
CA VAL A 55 16.01 -0.12 -9.44
C VAL A 55 16.56 -1.53 -9.72
N LYS A 56 17.80 -1.59 -10.21
CA LYS A 56 18.53 -2.81 -10.59
C LYS A 56 19.90 -2.90 -9.90
N ALA A 57 19.95 -2.42 -8.65
CA ALA A 57 21.04 -2.54 -7.71
C ALA A 57 20.47 -2.48 -6.28
N ASP A 58 21.22 -2.97 -5.29
CA ASP A 58 20.93 -2.66 -3.90
C ASP A 58 21.26 -1.18 -3.65
N ILE A 59 20.30 -0.40 -3.13
CA ILE A 59 20.45 1.05 -2.89
C ILE A 59 19.91 1.45 -1.52
N VAL A 60 20.44 2.54 -0.98
CA VAL A 60 20.05 3.15 0.29
C VAL A 60 19.48 4.55 0.06
N LEU A 61 18.30 4.82 0.61
CA LEU A 61 17.74 6.17 0.77
C LEU A 61 18.04 6.70 2.18
N ASP A 62 19.04 7.58 2.27
CA ASP A 62 19.60 8.02 3.54
C ASP A 62 18.79 9.15 4.22
N ALA A 63 18.82 9.19 5.56
CA ALA A 63 18.00 10.08 6.37
C ALA A 63 18.48 11.54 6.44
N ASN A 64 19.66 11.88 5.88
CA ASN A 64 20.12 13.27 5.74
C ASN A 64 19.57 13.92 4.45
N THR A 65 19.03 13.11 3.54
CA THR A 65 18.49 13.51 2.24
C THR A 65 16.97 13.53 2.29
N THR A 66 16.35 14.61 1.81
CA THR A 66 14.90 14.64 1.54
C THR A 66 14.69 14.19 0.10
N TRP A 67 14.11 13.03 -0.10
CA TRP A 67 13.91 12.43 -1.41
C TRP A 67 12.56 12.86 -2.00
N ILE A 68 12.54 13.36 -3.23
CA ILE A 68 11.32 13.74 -3.93
C ILE A 68 10.97 12.64 -4.93
N LEU A 69 9.97 11.80 -4.60
CA LEU A 69 9.48 10.74 -5.48
C LEU A 69 8.61 11.37 -6.58
N THR A 70 9.13 11.46 -7.81
CA THR A 70 8.49 12.18 -8.93
C THR A 70 7.77 11.29 -9.93
N GLY A 71 7.92 9.97 -9.81
CA GLY A 71 7.34 8.97 -10.69
C GLY A 71 7.28 7.59 -10.01
N PRO A 72 7.16 6.50 -10.78
CA PRO A 72 7.26 5.14 -10.26
C PRO A 72 8.68 4.84 -9.79
N LEU A 73 8.85 4.28 -8.59
CA LEU A 73 10.11 3.65 -8.16
C LEU A 73 9.88 2.14 -8.04
N SER A 74 10.44 1.36 -8.97
CA SER A 74 10.12 -0.07 -9.14
C SER A 74 11.36 -0.93 -8.92
N VAL A 75 11.44 -1.62 -7.78
CA VAL A 75 12.58 -2.47 -7.39
C VAL A 75 12.42 -3.85 -8.02
N LYS A 76 13.47 -4.34 -8.69
CA LYS A 76 13.43 -5.56 -9.50
C LYS A 76 13.92 -6.81 -8.77
N ASP A 77 13.49 -7.99 -9.25
CA ASP A 77 13.87 -9.32 -8.73
C ASP A 77 15.40 -9.43 -8.50
N GLY A 78 15.77 -9.79 -7.26
CA GLY A 78 17.15 -9.93 -6.82
C GLY A 78 17.82 -8.66 -6.26
N PHE A 79 17.10 -7.55 -6.07
CA PHE A 79 17.63 -6.29 -5.52
C PHE A 79 16.82 -5.75 -4.33
N THR A 80 17.48 -4.93 -3.50
CA THR A 80 16.97 -4.42 -2.23
C THR A 80 16.90 -2.89 -2.21
N LEU A 81 15.76 -2.33 -1.80
CA LEU A 81 15.62 -0.93 -1.44
C LEU A 81 15.74 -0.78 0.09
N THR A 82 16.88 -0.31 0.57
CA THR A 82 17.05 0.05 1.99
C THR A 82 16.61 1.51 2.22
N ILE A 83 15.90 1.78 3.30
CA ILE A 83 15.50 3.13 3.69
C ILE A 83 15.92 3.34 5.15
N ASP A 84 16.80 4.32 5.39
CA ASP A 84 17.33 4.58 6.74
C ASP A 84 16.24 5.09 7.71
N PRO A 85 16.31 4.76 9.01
CA PRO A 85 15.41 5.32 10.03
C PRO A 85 15.50 6.84 10.09
N GLY A 86 14.36 7.51 9.98
CA GLY A 86 14.25 8.98 9.91
C GLY A 86 14.18 9.55 8.50
N THR A 87 14.34 8.74 7.45
CA THR A 87 14.22 9.20 6.06
C THR A 87 12.81 9.72 5.76
N THR A 88 12.73 10.90 5.15
CA THR A 88 11.48 11.47 4.63
C THR A 88 11.47 11.43 3.11
N ILE A 89 10.49 10.75 2.55
CA ILE A 89 10.23 10.70 1.10
C ILE A 89 8.97 11.53 0.82
N LYS A 90 9.04 12.42 -0.17
CA LYS A 90 7.94 13.30 -0.57
C LYS A 90 7.46 12.98 -1.98
N ALA A 91 6.32 12.31 -2.09
CA ALA A 91 5.68 12.00 -3.35
C ALA A 91 5.12 13.25 -4.02
N ALA A 92 5.47 13.50 -5.28
CA ALA A 92 4.81 14.51 -6.08
C ALA A 92 3.32 14.17 -6.23
N ALA A 93 2.45 15.19 -6.21
CA ALA A 93 1.01 15.05 -6.41
C ALA A 93 0.66 14.73 -7.89
N GLY A 94 1.06 13.53 -8.33
CA GLY A 94 0.90 13.00 -9.69
C GLY A 94 -0.08 11.83 -9.79
N GLY A 95 -0.72 11.47 -8.67
CA GLY A 95 -1.69 10.38 -8.56
C GLY A 95 -1.08 9.04 -8.99
N THR A 96 -1.77 8.37 -9.91
CA THR A 96 -1.45 7.01 -10.42
C THR A 96 -0.09 6.86 -11.10
N ASN A 97 0.66 7.96 -11.24
CA ASN A 97 1.99 7.99 -11.87
C ASN A 97 3.12 8.01 -10.83
N VAL A 98 2.82 8.07 -9.53
CA VAL A 98 3.80 8.23 -8.45
C VAL A 98 3.51 7.19 -7.36
N TYR A 99 4.37 6.20 -7.21
CA TYR A 99 4.21 5.07 -6.27
C TYR A 99 5.56 4.36 -6.04
N ILE A 100 5.65 3.56 -4.98
CA ILE A 100 6.79 2.65 -4.76
C ILE A 100 6.30 1.21 -4.92
N ALA A 101 6.99 0.43 -5.75
CA ALA A 101 6.68 -0.96 -6.00
C ALA A 101 7.91 -1.86 -5.75
N ILE A 102 7.73 -2.87 -4.91
CA ILE A 102 8.69 -3.95 -4.67
C ILE A 102 8.19 -5.13 -5.51
N GLU A 103 8.79 -5.37 -6.67
CA GLU A 103 8.35 -6.42 -7.59
C GLU A 103 8.72 -7.81 -7.07
N GLN A 104 8.08 -8.85 -7.62
CA GLN A 104 8.22 -10.22 -7.12
C GLN A 104 9.68 -10.70 -7.05
N GLY A 105 10.20 -10.79 -5.82
CA GLY A 105 11.58 -11.21 -5.53
C GLY A 105 12.61 -10.09 -5.38
N ALA A 106 12.18 -8.84 -5.49
CA ALA A 106 12.86 -7.71 -4.88
C ALA A 106 12.62 -7.71 -3.36
N LYS A 107 13.27 -6.78 -2.66
CA LYS A 107 13.07 -6.53 -1.23
C LYS A 107 13.01 -5.06 -0.87
N ILE A 108 12.40 -4.77 0.28
CA ILE A 108 12.50 -3.49 0.98
C ILE A 108 13.03 -3.73 2.40
N ASP A 109 14.04 -2.96 2.80
CA ASP A 109 14.55 -2.93 4.17
C ASP A 109 14.33 -1.51 4.74
N ALA A 110 13.09 -1.23 5.14
CA ALA A 110 12.64 0.02 5.75
C ALA A 110 12.59 -0.12 7.27
N GLU A 111 13.76 -0.15 7.91
CA GLU A 111 13.91 -0.29 9.37
C GLU A 111 13.88 1.06 10.11
N GLY A 112 12.70 1.69 10.13
CA GLY A 112 12.41 2.83 11.00
C GLY A 112 12.51 2.50 12.49
N THR A 113 12.43 3.51 13.36
CA THR A 113 12.37 3.33 14.82
C THR A 113 11.33 4.23 15.48
N ALA A 114 10.89 3.87 16.69
CA ALA A 114 9.95 4.68 17.48
C ALA A 114 10.41 6.12 17.81
N ALA A 115 11.67 6.47 17.55
CA ALA A 115 12.25 7.81 17.74
C ALA A 115 12.72 8.46 16.42
N ALA A 116 12.60 7.74 15.31
CA ALA A 116 12.95 8.16 13.96
C ALA A 116 12.20 7.22 12.98
N PRO A 117 10.88 7.40 12.79
CA PRO A 117 10.11 6.64 11.82
C PRO A 117 10.50 7.04 10.39
N ILE A 118 10.05 6.25 9.41
CA ILE A 118 10.17 6.57 7.99
C ILE A 118 8.84 7.16 7.54
N THR A 119 8.86 8.38 7.01
CA THR A 119 7.64 9.08 6.56
C THR A 119 7.62 9.19 5.04
N ILE A 120 6.54 8.70 4.42
CA ILE A 120 6.27 8.90 2.99
C ILE A 120 4.96 9.67 2.84
N THR A 121 5.02 10.86 2.25
CA THR A 121 3.92 11.83 2.27
C THR A 121 3.87 12.67 0.99
N SER A 122 2.77 13.38 0.75
CA SER A 122 2.65 14.30 -0.39
C SER A 122 3.59 15.50 -0.28
N ASN A 123 4.15 15.91 -1.41
CA ASN A 123 4.99 17.09 -1.57
C ASN A 123 4.19 18.37 -1.91
N ALA A 124 2.85 18.30 -1.92
CA ALA A 124 2.01 19.45 -2.24
C ALA A 124 1.96 20.48 -1.11
N ASP A 125 1.83 21.78 -1.45
CA ASP A 125 1.59 22.86 -0.48
C ASP A 125 0.28 22.66 0.32
N ASN A 126 -0.66 21.89 -0.23
CA ASN A 126 -1.95 21.54 0.38
C ASN A 126 -2.24 20.06 0.03
N PRO A 127 -1.70 19.10 0.80
CA PRO A 127 -1.85 17.66 0.55
C PRO A 127 -3.30 17.19 0.45
N ARG A 128 -3.53 16.12 -0.31
CA ARG A 128 -4.83 15.47 -0.47
C ARG A 128 -4.69 13.97 -0.61
N ALA A 129 -5.67 13.27 -0.05
CA ALA A 129 -6.03 11.92 -0.45
C ALA A 129 -5.93 11.76 -1.98
N GLY A 130 -5.20 10.74 -2.43
CA GLY A 130 -5.01 10.40 -3.84
C GLY A 130 -3.89 11.17 -4.55
N ASP A 131 -3.08 11.97 -3.83
CA ASP A 131 -1.92 12.66 -4.40
C ASP A 131 -0.89 11.67 -4.98
N TRP A 132 -0.78 10.45 -4.42
CA TRP A 132 0.12 9.39 -4.89
C TRP A 132 -0.42 7.97 -4.54
N GLY A 133 0.18 6.93 -5.10
CA GLY A 133 -0.32 5.55 -5.11
C GLY A 133 0.26 4.59 -4.05
N GLY A 134 0.82 5.08 -2.95
CA GLY A 134 1.22 4.23 -1.83
C GLY A 134 2.38 3.27 -2.07
N LEU A 135 2.44 2.22 -1.24
CA LEU A 135 3.51 1.22 -1.21
C LEU A 135 2.97 -0.18 -1.56
N ILE A 136 3.41 -0.70 -2.71
CA ILE A 136 3.04 -2.00 -3.25
C ILE A 136 4.17 -3.00 -3.00
N VAL A 137 3.85 -4.17 -2.44
CA VAL A 137 4.79 -5.28 -2.24
C VAL A 137 4.25 -6.55 -2.88
N CYS A 138 4.99 -7.11 -3.84
CA CYS A 138 4.65 -8.35 -4.53
C CYS A 138 5.51 -9.52 -4.03
N GLY A 139 4.90 -10.52 -3.41
CA GLY A 139 5.57 -11.73 -2.94
C GLY A 139 5.30 -12.97 -3.79
N LYS A 140 5.80 -14.11 -3.31
CA LYS A 140 5.74 -15.45 -3.94
C LYS A 140 4.86 -16.44 -3.14
N ALA A 141 4.29 -16.02 -2.01
CA ALA A 141 3.43 -16.86 -1.16
C ALA A 141 2.09 -17.21 -1.81
N THR A 142 1.43 -18.25 -1.32
CA THR A 142 0.31 -18.85 -2.06
C THR A 142 -1.00 -18.07 -1.89
N ILE A 143 -1.62 -17.79 -3.03
CA ILE A 143 -2.89 -17.05 -3.16
C ILE A 143 -4.06 -18.00 -3.46
N SER A 144 -5.28 -17.48 -3.45
CA SER A 144 -6.49 -18.21 -3.86
C SER A 144 -6.41 -18.60 -5.34
N GLY A 145 -6.68 -19.87 -5.66
CA GLY A 145 -6.47 -20.38 -7.02
C GLY A 145 -7.07 -21.76 -7.32
N GLU A 146 -7.12 -22.14 -8.60
CA GLU A 146 -7.43 -23.52 -9.03
C GLU A 146 -6.43 -24.57 -8.49
N ASN A 147 -5.22 -24.13 -8.11
CA ASN A 147 -4.13 -24.98 -7.66
C ASN A 147 -3.15 -24.19 -6.77
N ALA A 148 -2.28 -24.91 -6.04
CA ALA A 148 -1.39 -24.33 -5.02
C ALA A 148 -0.20 -23.51 -5.58
N SER A 149 -0.09 -23.37 -6.91
CA SER A 149 0.90 -22.54 -7.60
C SER A 149 0.21 -21.50 -8.50
N ALA A 150 -1.00 -21.06 -8.12
CA ALA A 150 -1.69 -20.00 -8.82
C ALA A 150 -0.93 -18.67 -8.70
N THR A 151 -0.85 -17.94 -9.81
CA THR A 151 -0.23 -16.62 -9.94
C THR A 151 -1.25 -15.66 -10.53
N SER A 152 -1.13 -14.38 -10.19
CA SER A 152 -1.99 -13.31 -10.68
C SER A 152 -1.17 -12.08 -11.06
N THR A 153 -1.83 -11.11 -11.67
CA THR A 153 -1.30 -9.77 -11.93
C THR A 153 -1.95 -8.79 -10.98
N THR A 154 -1.17 -7.86 -10.41
CA THR A 154 -1.64 -6.83 -9.48
C THR A 154 -2.80 -6.04 -10.07
N GLU A 155 -3.68 -5.49 -9.24
CA GLU A 155 -4.88 -4.85 -9.78
C GLU A 155 -4.55 -3.60 -10.61
N VAL A 156 -3.73 -2.74 -10.02
CA VAL A 156 -3.38 -1.40 -10.49
C VAL A 156 -2.30 -1.37 -11.58
N LEU A 157 -1.47 -2.42 -11.65
CA LEU A 157 -0.22 -2.45 -12.43
C LEU A 157 -0.01 -3.81 -13.12
N PRO A 158 0.84 -3.90 -14.15
CA PRO A 158 1.15 -5.17 -14.81
C PRO A 158 2.20 -6.02 -14.06
N LEU A 159 2.22 -6.00 -12.72
CA LEU A 159 3.19 -6.73 -11.90
C LEU A 159 2.67 -8.14 -11.55
N THR A 160 3.55 -9.14 -11.56
CA THR A 160 3.21 -10.53 -11.20
C THR A 160 3.35 -10.76 -9.70
N TYR A 161 2.44 -11.54 -9.10
CA TYR A 161 2.58 -12.06 -7.73
C TYR A 161 2.06 -13.49 -7.56
N GLY A 162 2.32 -14.09 -6.40
CA GLY A 162 2.01 -15.49 -6.10
C GLY A 162 2.84 -16.46 -6.95
N GLY A 163 2.26 -17.61 -7.34
CA GLY A 163 2.91 -18.58 -8.23
C GLY A 163 3.97 -19.48 -7.59
N GLY A 164 4.50 -19.11 -6.43
CA GLY A 164 5.28 -20.01 -5.58
C GLY A 164 4.39 -21.06 -4.89
N THR A 165 5.02 -21.88 -4.06
CA THR A 165 4.35 -22.81 -3.12
C THR A 165 4.88 -22.63 -1.70
N ASP A 166 5.37 -21.42 -1.40
CA ASP A 166 6.20 -21.13 -0.24
C ASP A 166 5.58 -19.98 0.55
N ASP A 167 4.79 -20.33 1.55
CA ASP A 167 4.15 -19.36 2.45
C ASP A 167 5.16 -18.71 3.42
N GLU A 168 6.43 -19.16 3.45
CA GLU A 168 7.55 -18.56 4.19
C GLU A 168 8.38 -17.57 3.32
N ASP A 169 7.83 -17.08 2.20
CA ASP A 169 8.45 -16.05 1.36
C ASP A 169 8.77 -14.75 2.12
N ASP A 170 9.81 -14.05 1.65
CA ASP A 170 10.53 -12.99 2.37
C ASP A 170 10.78 -11.79 1.44
N SER A 171 9.92 -10.78 1.54
CA SER A 171 10.03 -9.50 0.83
C SER A 171 10.80 -8.42 1.61
N GLY A 172 11.43 -8.77 2.74
CA GLY A 172 12.19 -7.85 3.60
C GLY A 172 11.43 -7.37 4.85
N ILE A 173 11.68 -6.12 5.26
CA ILE A 173 11.26 -5.52 6.52
C ILE A 173 10.60 -4.15 6.28
N ILE A 174 9.41 -3.94 6.86
CA ILE A 174 8.69 -2.65 6.91
C ILE A 174 8.38 -2.36 8.37
N LYS A 175 9.07 -1.39 8.96
CA LYS A 175 9.04 -1.17 10.42
C LYS A 175 9.06 0.31 10.81
N TYR A 176 8.12 0.74 11.65
CA TYR A 176 7.92 2.17 12.00
C TYR A 176 7.84 3.06 10.74
N VAL A 177 6.95 2.66 9.82
CA VAL A 177 6.72 3.37 8.54
C VAL A 177 5.33 3.99 8.56
N GLU A 178 5.26 5.28 8.23
CA GLU A 178 3.99 6.01 8.09
C GLU A 178 3.78 6.53 6.67
N LEU A 179 2.62 6.21 6.09
CA LEU A 179 2.19 6.65 4.77
C LEU A 179 1.07 7.69 4.91
N TRP A 180 1.14 8.75 4.13
CA TRP A 180 0.18 9.84 4.16
C TRP A 180 -0.30 10.17 2.74
N TYR A 181 -1.60 10.41 2.56
CA TYR A 181 -2.17 10.95 1.32
C TYR A 181 -2.07 10.01 0.09
N THR A 182 -2.13 8.71 0.36
CA THR A 182 -2.24 7.62 -0.64
C THR A 182 -3.66 7.55 -1.25
N GLY A 183 -4.01 6.53 -2.03
CA GLY A 183 -5.38 6.37 -2.57
C GLY A 183 -5.55 6.66 -4.07
N ALA A 184 -4.48 6.76 -4.86
CA ALA A 184 -4.56 7.38 -6.19
C ALA A 184 -5.51 6.67 -7.17
N ARG A 185 -6.71 7.25 -7.36
CA ARG A 185 -7.79 6.68 -8.17
C ARG A 185 -7.46 6.53 -9.66
N ILE A 186 -7.52 5.31 -10.21
CA ILE A 186 -7.27 5.05 -11.64
C ILE A 186 -8.54 5.25 -12.47
N ASN A 187 -9.66 4.66 -12.03
CA ASN A 187 -10.93 4.81 -12.73
C ASN A 187 -12.14 4.75 -11.76
N GLY A 188 -13.17 3.96 -12.04
CA GLY A 188 -14.33 3.75 -11.15
C GLY A 188 -14.48 2.29 -10.70
N GLU A 189 -13.45 1.48 -10.94
CA GLU A 189 -13.40 0.03 -10.71
C GLU A 189 -11.99 -0.43 -10.25
N LYS A 190 -11.01 0.49 -10.09
CA LYS A 190 -9.60 0.21 -9.73
C LYS A 190 -8.90 1.44 -9.17
N GLU A 191 -8.34 1.31 -7.99
CA GLU A 191 -7.71 2.38 -7.23
C GLU A 191 -6.44 1.87 -6.49
N PHE A 192 -5.58 2.79 -6.04
CA PHE A 192 -4.29 2.46 -5.40
C PHE A 192 -4.37 2.69 -3.88
N ASN A 193 -4.19 1.64 -3.08
CA ASN A 193 -4.33 1.71 -1.62
C ASN A 193 -3.13 2.35 -0.87
N GLY A 194 -3.19 2.34 0.46
CA GLY A 194 -2.10 2.77 1.35
C GLY A 194 -0.91 1.80 1.34
N PHE A 195 -1.02 0.74 2.13
CA PHE A 195 -0.12 -0.43 2.04
C PHE A 195 -0.82 -1.55 1.27
N THR A 196 -0.19 -2.09 0.22
CA THR A 196 -0.77 -3.15 -0.60
C THR A 196 0.12 -4.39 -0.64
N PHE A 197 -0.37 -5.49 -0.07
CA PHE A 197 0.39 -6.73 0.10
C PHE A 197 -0.12 -7.82 -0.85
N TYR A 198 0.53 -7.95 -2.00
CA TYR A 198 0.19 -8.92 -3.05
C TYR A 198 0.95 -10.25 -2.85
N GLY A 199 0.31 -11.25 -2.24
CA GLY A 199 0.90 -12.59 -2.09
C GLY A 199 2.19 -12.63 -1.27
N VAL A 200 2.30 -11.79 -0.23
CA VAL A 200 3.51 -11.65 0.61
C VAL A 200 3.57 -12.74 1.68
N GLY A 201 4.75 -13.33 1.89
CA GLY A 201 4.95 -14.46 2.81
C GLY A 201 5.24 -14.08 4.26
N SER A 202 5.12 -15.07 5.15
CA SER A 202 5.17 -14.88 6.61
C SER A 202 6.57 -14.69 7.20
N THR A 203 7.63 -14.71 6.39
CA THR A 203 8.98 -14.33 6.81
C THR A 203 9.22 -12.83 6.67
N THR A 204 8.43 -12.16 5.81
CA THR A 204 8.41 -10.69 5.68
C THR A 204 7.96 -10.06 7.00
N VAL A 205 8.72 -9.11 7.51
CA VAL A 205 8.44 -8.48 8.82
C VAL A 205 7.70 -7.16 8.60
N VAL A 206 6.44 -7.08 9.04
CA VAL A 206 5.63 -5.85 8.99
C VAL A 206 5.20 -5.48 10.40
N GLU A 207 5.88 -4.51 11.02
CA GLU A 207 5.65 -4.15 12.43
C GLU A 207 5.62 -2.64 12.67
N ASN A 208 4.56 -2.12 13.30
CA ASN A 208 4.35 -0.70 13.56
C ASN A 208 4.27 0.07 12.23
N ILE A 209 3.13 -0.09 11.55
CA ILE A 209 2.80 0.66 10.34
C ILE A 209 1.62 1.58 10.59
N ALA A 210 1.59 2.72 9.90
CA ALA A 210 0.45 3.63 9.96
C ALA A 210 0.12 4.25 8.59
N ALA A 211 -1.16 4.38 8.27
CA ALA A 211 -1.62 5.07 7.06
C ALA A 211 -2.67 6.14 7.40
N PHE A 212 -2.54 7.29 6.74
CA PHE A 212 -3.27 8.51 7.07
C PHE A 212 -3.87 9.19 5.82
N TYR A 213 -5.17 9.48 5.85
CA TYR A 213 -5.88 10.27 4.82
C TYR A 213 -5.75 9.72 3.39
N GLY A 214 -6.00 8.42 3.19
CA GLY A 214 -6.09 7.80 1.85
C GLY A 214 -7.38 8.16 1.12
N ASP A 215 -7.38 8.14 -0.22
CA ASP A 215 -8.59 8.26 -1.07
C ASP A 215 -9.26 6.92 -1.40
N ASP A 216 -8.75 5.86 -0.80
CA ASP A 216 -9.03 4.43 -1.00
C ASP A 216 -8.82 3.70 0.36
N ASP A 217 -8.52 2.40 0.38
CA ASP A 217 -8.19 1.67 1.62
C ASP A 217 -6.85 2.11 2.22
N ALA A 218 -6.78 2.00 3.55
CA ALA A 218 -5.54 2.25 4.28
C ALA A 218 -4.55 1.06 4.19
N ILE A 219 -5.06 -0.17 4.13
CA ILE A 219 -4.27 -1.39 3.95
C ILE A 219 -5.13 -2.50 3.31
N GLU A 220 -4.57 -3.16 2.29
CA GLU A 220 -5.22 -4.25 1.56
C GLU A 220 -4.27 -5.46 1.39
N PHE A 221 -4.79 -6.67 1.53
CA PHE A 221 -4.06 -7.93 1.30
C PHE A 221 -4.67 -8.73 0.14
N PHE A 222 -3.92 -8.92 -0.95
CA PHE A 222 -4.28 -9.81 -2.05
C PHE A 222 -3.57 -11.17 -1.89
N GLY A 223 -4.12 -12.02 -1.03
CA GLY A 223 -3.53 -13.35 -0.80
C GLY A 223 -2.26 -13.37 0.06
N GLY A 224 -1.62 -14.54 0.14
CA GLY A 224 -0.39 -14.72 0.93
C GLY A 224 -0.64 -14.93 2.43
N THR A 225 0.42 -14.76 3.22
CA THR A 225 0.52 -15.23 4.61
C THR A 225 1.27 -14.28 5.55
N VAL A 226 1.64 -13.08 5.08
CA VAL A 226 2.29 -12.03 5.88
C VAL A 226 1.58 -11.77 7.22
N GLU A 227 2.36 -11.59 8.27
CA GLU A 227 1.89 -11.22 9.62
C GLU A 227 2.20 -9.75 9.89
N VAL A 228 1.18 -9.00 10.31
CA VAL A 228 1.27 -7.57 10.61
C VAL A 228 1.01 -7.35 12.10
N VAL A 229 1.93 -6.67 12.78
CA VAL A 229 1.85 -6.38 14.22
C VAL A 229 1.87 -4.86 14.44
N ASN A 230 0.85 -4.34 15.11
CA ASN A 230 0.59 -2.91 15.33
C ASN A 230 0.36 -2.17 14.00
N ALA A 231 -0.91 -2.01 13.63
CA ALA A 231 -1.33 -1.30 12.42
C ALA A 231 -2.34 -0.20 12.77
N LEU A 232 -2.03 1.07 12.46
CA LEU A 232 -2.91 2.22 12.68
C LEU A 232 -3.41 2.79 11.35
N MET A 233 -4.72 2.78 11.13
CA MET A 233 -5.36 3.16 9.88
C MET A 233 -6.34 4.30 10.15
N VAL A 234 -5.97 5.53 9.78
CA VAL A 234 -6.72 6.73 10.15
C VAL A 234 -7.25 7.47 8.93
N ASN A 235 -8.55 7.74 8.94
CA ASN A 235 -9.25 8.47 7.87
C ASN A 235 -8.97 7.85 6.50
N ALA A 236 -9.07 6.52 6.41
CA ALA A 236 -9.34 5.84 5.14
C ALA A 236 -10.61 6.43 4.52
N ARG A 237 -10.66 6.51 3.19
CA ARG A 237 -11.85 6.96 2.47
C ARG A 237 -12.79 5.80 2.18
N ASP A 238 -12.25 4.67 1.74
CA ASP A 238 -12.98 3.40 1.67
C ASP A 238 -12.76 2.64 2.99
N ASP A 239 -12.05 1.51 3.00
CA ASP A 239 -12.02 0.59 4.13
C ASP A 239 -10.74 0.71 4.97
N MET A 240 -10.90 0.50 6.29
CA MET A 240 -9.78 0.60 7.22
C MET A 240 -8.83 -0.60 7.11
N PHE A 241 -9.36 -1.78 6.73
CA PHE A 241 -8.63 -3.02 6.48
C PHE A 241 -9.42 -3.87 5.46
N ASP A 242 -8.93 -4.03 4.24
CA ASP A 242 -9.44 -5.05 3.30
C ASP A 242 -8.55 -6.31 3.30
N TRP A 243 -9.16 -7.47 3.06
CA TRP A 243 -8.43 -8.52 2.35
C TRP A 243 -9.26 -9.28 1.32
N THR A 244 -8.62 -9.61 0.21
CA THR A 244 -9.16 -10.42 -0.88
C THR A 244 -8.20 -11.55 -1.26
N GLN A 245 -8.58 -12.34 -2.27
CA GLN A 245 -7.69 -13.24 -3.00
C GLN A 245 -6.87 -14.27 -2.19
N GLY A 246 -7.30 -14.62 -0.97
CA GLY A 246 -6.74 -15.76 -0.23
C GLY A 246 -5.78 -15.43 0.90
N TRP A 247 -5.90 -14.27 1.56
CA TRP A 247 -4.99 -13.90 2.66
C TRP A 247 -5.24 -14.81 3.89
N ARG A 248 -4.19 -15.50 4.34
CA ARG A 248 -4.22 -16.45 5.47
C ARG A 248 -3.14 -16.12 6.50
N GLY A 249 -2.74 -14.84 6.53
CA GLY A 249 -1.76 -14.31 7.48
C GLY A 249 -2.38 -14.02 8.84
N LYS A 250 -1.77 -13.07 9.56
CA LYS A 250 -2.27 -12.64 10.87
C LYS A 250 -2.22 -11.13 11.05
N GLY A 251 -3.16 -10.61 11.83
CA GLY A 251 -3.12 -9.27 12.40
C GLY A 251 -2.97 -9.32 13.91
N THR A 252 -2.14 -8.46 14.49
CA THR A 252 -2.12 -8.19 15.93
C THR A 252 -2.16 -6.70 16.17
N ASN A 253 -3.00 -6.23 17.09
CA ASN A 253 -3.17 -4.80 17.42
C ASN A 253 -3.50 -3.94 16.19
N PHE A 254 -4.60 -4.26 15.50
CA PHE A 254 -5.14 -3.44 14.42
C PHE A 254 -6.03 -2.33 15.03
N TYR A 255 -5.86 -1.10 14.55
CA TYR A 255 -6.58 0.09 15.04
C TYR A 255 -7.05 0.94 13.86
N GLY A 256 -8.34 0.88 13.56
CA GLY A 256 -9.02 1.76 12.62
C GLY A 256 -9.62 2.97 13.34
N LEU A 257 -9.42 4.17 12.81
CA LEU A 257 -9.95 5.43 13.35
C LEU A 257 -10.50 6.31 12.22
N ARG A 258 -11.74 6.79 12.37
CA ARG A 258 -12.28 7.93 11.62
C ARG A 258 -12.54 9.07 12.61
N THR A 259 -11.98 10.25 12.38
CA THR A 259 -12.02 11.38 13.34
C THR A 259 -13.21 12.32 13.11
N GLU A 260 -13.66 13.02 14.16
CA GLU A 260 -14.66 14.10 14.05
C GLU A 260 -14.26 15.10 12.95
N GLY A 261 -15.15 15.34 11.98
CA GLY A 261 -14.93 16.19 10.82
C GLY A 261 -14.47 15.48 9.54
N TYR A 262 -14.10 14.19 9.58
CA TYR A 262 -13.69 13.46 8.37
C TYR A 262 -14.87 12.81 7.64
N THR A 263 -15.45 13.57 6.71
CA THR A 263 -16.63 13.16 5.92
C THR A 263 -16.31 12.82 4.45
N ALA A 264 -15.04 12.57 4.11
CA ALA A 264 -14.61 12.20 2.75
C ALA A 264 -14.57 10.67 2.63
N ILE A 265 -15.69 10.09 2.18
CA ILE A 265 -15.89 8.64 2.10
C ILE A 265 -16.12 8.15 0.66
N SER A 266 -16.12 6.83 0.49
CA SER A 266 -16.65 6.11 -0.68
C SER A 266 -18.18 6.03 -0.67
N GLU A 267 -18.79 5.12 -1.43
CA GLU A 267 -20.22 4.81 -1.29
C GLU A 267 -20.54 3.62 -0.37
N ASP A 268 -19.53 2.80 -0.01
CA ASP A 268 -19.74 1.59 0.78
C ASP A 268 -18.70 1.29 1.90
N THR A 269 -17.96 2.32 2.35
CA THR A 269 -16.97 2.31 3.44
C THR A 269 -17.33 1.50 4.70
N ARG A 270 -16.32 0.88 5.30
CA ARG A 270 -16.35 -0.11 6.40
C ARG A 270 -15.16 0.02 7.35
N GLY A 271 -15.26 -0.67 8.48
CA GLY A 271 -14.11 -0.97 9.33
C GLY A 271 -13.31 -2.19 8.85
N VAL A 272 -13.94 -3.14 8.18
CA VAL A 272 -13.32 -4.32 7.54
C VAL A 272 -14.11 -4.75 6.30
N GLU A 273 -13.43 -5.07 5.21
CA GLU A 273 -13.92 -5.89 4.10
C GLU A 273 -13.07 -7.17 4.00
N ALA A 274 -13.70 -8.29 3.63
CA ALA A 274 -13.08 -9.61 3.64
C ALA A 274 -13.70 -10.56 2.60
N ASP A 275 -13.02 -10.68 1.46
CA ASP A 275 -13.35 -11.56 0.35
C ASP A 275 -12.46 -12.83 0.34
N GLY A 276 -13.08 -14.00 0.14
CA GLY A 276 -12.36 -15.28 0.13
C GLY A 276 -11.46 -15.47 -1.10
N ASN A 277 -11.89 -14.96 -2.25
CA ASN A 277 -11.28 -15.10 -3.57
C ASN A 277 -11.73 -13.93 -4.45
N LEU A 278 -11.03 -13.73 -5.58
CA LEU A 278 -11.33 -12.85 -6.73
C LEU A 278 -12.79 -12.37 -6.83
N ASP A 279 -13.18 -11.38 -6.02
CA ASP A 279 -14.50 -10.78 -5.89
C ASP A 279 -15.65 -11.80 -5.81
N GLY A 280 -15.42 -13.00 -5.25
CA GLY A 280 -16.39 -14.10 -5.23
C GLY A 280 -16.67 -14.77 -6.59
N ASN A 281 -15.94 -14.42 -7.65
CA ASN A 281 -16.08 -15.01 -8.98
C ASN A 281 -15.51 -16.44 -9.06
N SER A 282 -14.73 -16.85 -8.05
CA SER A 282 -13.95 -18.11 -8.01
C SER A 282 -14.20 -18.95 -6.72
N PRO A 283 -15.46 -19.26 -6.37
CA PRO A 283 -15.79 -19.94 -5.10
C PRO A 283 -15.28 -21.38 -5.00
N SER A 284 -14.83 -21.99 -6.10
CA SER A 284 -14.21 -23.33 -6.11
C SER A 284 -12.67 -23.32 -6.04
N HIS A 285 -12.05 -22.16 -5.86
CA HIS A 285 -10.60 -22.07 -5.62
C HIS A 285 -10.24 -22.65 -4.25
N ILE A 286 -9.06 -23.27 -4.16
CA ILE A 286 -8.41 -23.53 -2.86
C ILE A 286 -7.79 -22.23 -2.32
N ASN A 287 -7.26 -22.27 -1.09
CA ASN A 287 -6.59 -21.13 -0.46
C ASN A 287 -7.48 -19.88 -0.37
N GLN A 288 -8.75 -20.06 0.00
CA GLN A 288 -9.63 -18.95 0.38
C GLN A 288 -9.04 -18.15 1.56
N SER A 289 -9.39 -16.87 1.66
CA SER A 289 -8.93 -16.01 2.76
C SER A 289 -9.40 -16.57 4.10
N ASN A 290 -8.52 -16.60 5.10
CA ASN A 290 -8.83 -17.06 6.46
C ASN A 290 -7.78 -16.56 7.48
N PRO A 291 -7.67 -15.24 7.70
CA PRO A 291 -6.67 -14.69 8.61
C PRO A 291 -7.07 -14.87 10.09
N THR A 292 -6.08 -14.76 10.97
CA THR A 292 -6.30 -14.66 12.43
C THR A 292 -5.93 -13.25 12.92
N ILE A 293 -6.89 -12.53 13.49
CA ILE A 293 -6.69 -11.17 14.02
C ILE A 293 -6.87 -11.18 15.55
N THR A 294 -5.89 -10.65 16.28
CA THR A 294 -5.89 -10.56 17.75
C THR A 294 -5.74 -9.11 18.20
N GLY A 295 -6.80 -8.53 18.76
CA GLY A 295 -6.92 -7.10 19.02
C GLY A 295 -7.24 -6.36 17.72
N LEU A 296 -8.53 -6.06 17.51
CA LEU A 296 -9.02 -5.19 16.45
C LEU A 296 -9.84 -4.09 17.10
N THR A 297 -9.48 -2.83 16.87
CA THR A 297 -10.22 -1.66 17.33
C THR A 297 -10.72 -0.88 16.14
N ILE A 298 -12.00 -0.50 16.15
CA ILE A 298 -12.61 0.37 15.13
C ILE A 298 -13.34 1.50 15.89
N ILE A 299 -12.92 2.74 15.67
CA ILE A 299 -13.58 3.92 16.23
C ILE A 299 -13.99 4.85 15.09
N ASN A 300 -15.22 5.36 15.15
CA ASN A 300 -15.69 6.42 14.26
C ASN A 300 -16.24 7.58 15.09
N GLU A 301 -15.45 8.64 15.22
CA GLU A 301 -15.80 9.88 15.93
C GLU A 301 -16.58 10.87 15.06
N GLU A 302 -16.86 10.55 13.77
CA GLU A 302 -17.69 11.37 12.88
C GLU A 302 -19.15 10.86 12.86
N PRO A 303 -20.08 11.51 13.59
CA PRO A 303 -21.47 11.06 13.71
C PRO A 303 -22.35 11.38 12.49
N LEU A 304 -21.78 11.91 11.40
CA LEU A 304 -22.45 12.12 10.10
C LEU A 304 -21.97 11.12 9.03
N VAL A 305 -21.15 10.13 9.41
CA VAL A 305 -20.67 9.06 8.54
C VAL A 305 -21.11 7.72 9.11
N ASP A 306 -22.01 7.07 8.38
CA ASP A 306 -22.46 5.71 8.64
C ASP A 306 -21.56 4.73 7.84
N PHE A 307 -21.31 3.53 8.34
CA PHE A 307 -20.66 2.47 7.54
C PHE A 307 -21.71 1.70 6.73
N ALA A 308 -21.39 1.26 5.50
CA ALA A 308 -22.34 0.42 4.76
C ALA A 308 -22.49 -0.95 5.42
N ASP A 309 -21.38 -1.53 5.86
CA ASP A 309 -21.33 -2.62 6.84
C ASP A 309 -20.14 -2.30 7.76
N LEU A 310 -20.25 -2.44 9.09
CA LEU A 310 -19.07 -2.14 9.93
C LEU A 310 -17.95 -3.18 9.70
N ILE A 311 -18.32 -4.45 9.56
CA ILE A 311 -17.43 -5.56 9.17
C ILE A 311 -18.17 -6.41 8.15
N LYS A 312 -17.62 -6.53 6.94
CA LYS A 312 -18.05 -7.50 5.93
C LYS A 312 -17.15 -8.72 5.96
N ILE A 313 -17.72 -9.93 5.94
CA ILE A 313 -16.96 -11.17 5.68
C ILE A 313 -17.79 -12.07 4.77
N ARG A 314 -17.34 -12.33 3.55
CA ARG A 314 -18.22 -12.89 2.50
C ARG A 314 -17.45 -13.75 1.48
N ARG A 315 -18.17 -14.27 0.49
CA ARG A 315 -17.61 -14.86 -0.74
C ARG A 315 -16.55 -15.96 -0.53
N GLY A 316 -16.66 -16.72 0.55
CA GLY A 316 -15.75 -17.80 0.93
C GLY A 316 -14.65 -17.41 1.94
N SER A 317 -14.60 -16.16 2.42
CA SER A 317 -13.61 -15.79 3.46
C SER A 317 -13.98 -16.43 4.78
N GLY A 318 -13.03 -17.17 5.37
CA GLY A 318 -12.97 -17.35 6.81
C GLY A 318 -12.42 -16.11 7.50
N ALA A 319 -12.57 -16.02 8.82
CA ALA A 319 -11.72 -15.21 9.70
C ALA A 319 -11.79 -15.71 11.14
N THR A 320 -10.71 -15.52 11.91
CA THR A 320 -10.73 -15.66 13.38
C THR A 320 -10.33 -14.34 14.02
N ILE A 321 -11.31 -13.52 14.38
CA ILE A 321 -11.11 -12.20 14.99
C ILE A 321 -11.40 -12.30 16.50
N THR A 322 -10.43 -11.93 17.33
CA THR A 322 -10.57 -11.96 18.79
C THR A 322 -10.13 -10.65 19.41
N GLY A 323 -10.84 -10.20 20.46
CA GLY A 323 -10.61 -8.88 21.04
C GLY A 323 -11.04 -7.74 20.11
N LEU A 324 -12.16 -7.91 19.41
CA LEU A 324 -12.82 -6.80 18.72
C LEU A 324 -13.32 -5.77 19.74
N TYR A 325 -13.03 -4.49 19.51
CA TYR A 325 -13.54 -3.37 20.29
C TYR A 325 -14.04 -2.28 19.33
N VAL A 326 -15.30 -1.87 19.49
CA VAL A 326 -15.93 -0.85 18.66
C VAL A 326 -16.48 0.26 19.55
N SER A 327 -16.23 1.53 19.22
CA SER A 327 -16.90 2.65 19.91
C SER A 327 -17.22 3.80 18.97
N ASP A 328 -18.16 4.63 19.41
CA ASP A 328 -18.54 5.94 18.84
C ASP A 328 -19.21 5.90 17.45
N VAL A 329 -19.11 4.79 16.73
CA VAL A 329 -19.91 4.44 15.55
C VAL A 329 -21.39 4.75 15.81
N SER A 330 -21.93 5.66 15.01
CA SER A 330 -23.28 6.20 15.20
C SER A 330 -24.36 5.38 14.49
N ASP A 331 -24.07 4.89 13.29
CA ASP A 331 -24.91 3.94 12.55
C ASP A 331 -24.05 3.05 11.61
N ALA A 332 -24.60 1.90 11.23
CA ALA A 332 -24.09 1.01 10.17
C ALA A 332 -25.24 0.12 9.69
N SER A 333 -25.31 -0.26 8.41
CA SER A 333 -26.46 -1.07 7.93
C SER A 333 -26.53 -2.48 8.52
N ASP A 334 -25.37 -2.99 8.95
CA ASP A 334 -25.15 -4.23 9.68
C ASP A 334 -23.87 -4.04 10.55
N PHE A 335 -23.88 -4.48 11.82
CA PHE A 335 -22.69 -4.47 12.68
C PHE A 335 -21.67 -5.54 12.22
N ILE A 336 -22.15 -6.70 11.75
CA ILE A 336 -21.37 -7.66 10.96
C ILE A 336 -22.30 -8.32 9.93
N ASP A 337 -21.96 -8.25 8.63
CA ASP A 337 -22.62 -9.05 7.59
C ASP A 337 -21.70 -10.17 7.10
N PHE A 338 -22.12 -11.41 7.32
CA PHE A 338 -21.42 -12.61 6.88
C PHE A 338 -21.76 -13.05 5.43
N SER A 339 -22.31 -12.16 4.60
CA SER A 339 -22.89 -12.52 3.30
C SER A 339 -22.89 -11.42 2.23
N ASP A 340 -23.03 -11.84 0.97
CA ASP A 340 -23.59 -11.04 -0.12
C ASP A 340 -24.24 -11.92 -1.19
N SER A 341 -24.73 -11.32 -2.29
CA SER A 341 -25.34 -12.05 -3.41
C SER A 341 -24.40 -12.97 -4.21
N LYS A 342 -23.08 -12.91 -3.96
CA LYS A 342 -22.09 -13.79 -4.60
C LYS A 342 -21.65 -14.93 -3.67
N GLY A 343 -21.65 -14.75 -2.36
CA GLY A 343 -21.45 -15.83 -1.40
C GLY A 343 -21.27 -15.41 0.05
N MET A 344 -21.27 -16.40 0.94
CA MET A 344 -21.16 -16.21 2.40
C MET A 344 -19.72 -16.35 2.92
N ALA A 345 -19.48 -15.93 4.16
CA ALA A 345 -18.30 -16.33 4.93
C ALA A 345 -18.17 -17.86 5.04
N ASP A 346 -16.97 -18.36 5.36
CA ASP A 346 -16.78 -19.76 5.73
C ASP A 346 -17.38 -20.05 7.12
N ASN A 347 -17.96 -21.25 7.28
CA ASN A 347 -18.60 -21.73 8.51
C ASN A 347 -17.69 -21.71 9.76
N ALA A 348 -16.37 -21.74 9.61
CA ALA A 348 -15.42 -21.66 10.72
C ALA A 348 -15.17 -20.21 11.19
N THR A 349 -15.81 -19.21 10.58
CA THR A 349 -15.62 -17.80 10.92
C THR A 349 -16.11 -17.49 12.33
N THR A 350 -15.25 -16.84 13.11
CA THR A 350 -15.54 -16.42 14.48
C THR A 350 -15.07 -14.99 14.70
N VAL A 351 -15.95 -14.15 15.25
CA VAL A 351 -15.65 -12.78 15.66
C VAL A 351 -16.03 -12.65 17.14
N THR A 352 -15.07 -12.32 18.01
CA THR A 352 -15.28 -12.22 19.47
C THR A 352 -14.85 -10.86 19.99
N GLY A 353 -15.76 -10.13 20.63
CA GLY A 353 -15.49 -8.80 21.18
C GLY A 353 -16.74 -8.01 21.54
N LYS A 354 -16.66 -6.67 21.54
CA LYS A 354 -17.80 -5.80 21.94
C LYS A 354 -17.83 -4.44 21.26
N GLY A 355 -19.04 -3.90 21.16
CA GLY A 355 -19.32 -2.49 20.95
C GLY A 355 -19.55 -1.75 22.26
N VAL A 356 -19.35 -0.44 22.26
CA VAL A 356 -19.46 0.45 23.42
C VAL A 356 -20.26 1.70 23.05
N GLY A 357 -21.12 2.16 23.97
CA GLY A 357 -21.97 3.34 23.75
C GLY A 357 -23.28 2.97 23.06
N THR A 358 -23.46 3.40 21.82
CA THR A 358 -24.67 3.23 21.00
C THR A 358 -24.63 2.06 20.03
N VAL A 359 -23.45 1.46 19.80
CA VAL A 359 -23.21 0.38 18.84
C VAL A 359 -24.12 -0.84 19.08
N ASP A 360 -24.97 -1.19 18.11
CA ASP A 360 -25.86 -2.36 18.22
C ASP A 360 -25.16 -3.67 17.81
N VAL A 361 -24.53 -4.30 18.79
CA VAL A 361 -23.88 -5.61 18.65
C VAL A 361 -24.83 -6.80 18.45
N GLN A 362 -26.13 -6.56 18.22
CA GLN A 362 -27.09 -7.60 17.84
C GLN A 362 -27.44 -7.58 16.35
N ASP A 363 -27.00 -6.56 15.62
CA ASP A 363 -27.27 -6.40 14.19
C ASP A 363 -26.25 -7.21 13.36
N VAL A 364 -26.38 -8.54 13.45
CA VAL A 364 -25.45 -9.51 12.86
C VAL A 364 -26.20 -10.42 11.89
N LYS A 365 -25.84 -10.32 10.61
CA LYS A 365 -26.57 -10.89 9.49
C LYS A 365 -25.91 -12.15 8.96
N THR A 366 -26.74 -13.14 8.69
CA THR A 366 -26.39 -14.56 8.61
C THR A 366 -27.14 -15.27 7.48
N GLN A 367 -26.94 -16.58 7.31
CA GLN A 367 -27.69 -17.35 6.30
C GLN A 367 -29.19 -17.35 6.58
N SER A 368 -29.60 -17.30 7.85
CA SER A 368 -31.01 -17.37 8.26
C SER A 368 -31.85 -16.16 7.82
N ASP A 369 -31.19 -15.05 7.46
CA ASP A 369 -31.83 -13.83 6.98
C ASP A 369 -32.12 -13.86 5.47
N PHE A 370 -31.50 -14.82 4.75
CA PHE A 370 -31.66 -15.08 3.31
C PHE A 370 -32.57 -16.27 2.99
N ASP A 371 -33.39 -16.72 3.94
CA ASP A 371 -34.27 -17.90 3.80
C ASP A 371 -35.55 -17.60 2.95
N ASP A 372 -35.38 -16.98 1.77
CA ASP A 372 -36.41 -16.93 0.72
C ASP A 372 -36.38 -18.24 -0.11
N PRO A 373 -37.47 -19.03 -0.12
CA PRO A 373 -37.56 -20.25 -0.93
C PRO A 373 -37.41 -20.06 -2.45
N ALA A 374 -37.30 -18.83 -2.95
CA ALA A 374 -36.98 -18.52 -4.34
C ALA A 374 -35.54 -18.88 -4.74
N ASP A 375 -34.56 -18.69 -3.85
CA ASP A 375 -33.13 -18.73 -4.20
C ASP A 375 -32.48 -20.12 -4.04
N GLY A 376 -33.21 -21.07 -3.45
CA GLY A 376 -32.95 -22.51 -3.59
C GLY A 376 -31.82 -23.09 -2.72
N ILE A 377 -31.24 -22.31 -1.82
CA ILE A 377 -30.34 -22.77 -0.74
C ILE A 377 -31.18 -23.48 0.35
N GLN A 378 -30.60 -24.41 1.11
CA GLN A 378 -31.27 -25.08 2.24
C GLN A 378 -30.40 -25.09 3.49
N ALA A 379 -30.91 -24.51 4.58
CA ALA A 379 -30.18 -24.24 5.83
C ALA A 379 -30.06 -25.44 6.82
N ASP A 380 -29.97 -26.69 6.34
CA ASP A 380 -30.11 -27.89 7.21
C ASP A 380 -28.77 -28.49 7.72
N GLU A 381 -27.62 -28.20 7.08
CA GLU A 381 -26.32 -28.83 7.43
C GLU A 381 -25.10 -27.87 7.48
N MET A 382 -25.30 -26.57 7.74
CA MET A 382 -24.22 -25.60 7.97
C MET A 382 -24.16 -25.16 9.44
N THR A 383 -22.97 -24.88 9.97
CA THR A 383 -22.80 -24.13 11.22
C THR A 383 -22.39 -22.72 10.84
N ASP A 384 -23.26 -21.73 11.07
CA ASP A 384 -23.05 -20.37 10.59
C ASP A 384 -21.76 -19.73 11.13
N ALA A 385 -21.24 -18.76 10.38
CA ALA A 385 -20.27 -17.79 10.89
C ALA A 385 -20.84 -17.08 12.12
N THR A 386 -20.02 -16.87 13.16
CA THR A 386 -20.52 -16.41 14.47
C THR A 386 -19.89 -15.11 14.96
N PHE A 387 -20.74 -14.24 15.52
CA PHE A 387 -20.35 -13.23 16.49
C PHE A 387 -20.55 -13.75 17.92
N THR A 388 -19.61 -13.45 18.81
CA THR A 388 -19.71 -13.70 20.25
C THR A 388 -19.35 -12.43 21.04
N PHE A 389 -20.32 -11.94 21.82
CA PHE A 389 -20.09 -10.80 22.72
C PHE A 389 -19.15 -11.17 23.87
N ASP A 390 -18.08 -10.39 24.05
CA ASP A 390 -17.15 -10.49 25.17
C ASP A 390 -16.96 -9.14 25.89
N ASP A 391 -17.54 -9.01 27.09
CA ASP A 391 -17.38 -7.83 27.95
C ASP A 391 -15.93 -7.60 28.41
N ALA A 392 -15.08 -8.64 28.39
CA ALA A 392 -13.67 -8.53 28.77
C ALA A 392 -12.78 -7.91 27.67
N ALA A 393 -13.27 -7.83 26.42
CA ALA A 393 -12.55 -7.17 25.33
C ALA A 393 -12.29 -5.68 25.65
N THR A 394 -11.14 -5.17 25.21
CA THR A 394 -10.73 -3.78 25.37
C THR A 394 -10.16 -3.25 24.06
N SER A 395 -10.20 -1.93 23.88
CA SER A 395 -9.41 -1.24 22.86
C SER A 395 -7.97 -1.74 22.89
N VAL A 396 -7.38 -1.89 21.70
CA VAL A 396 -5.94 -1.90 21.52
C VAL A 396 -5.37 -0.63 22.16
N ASP A 397 -4.23 -0.74 22.85
CA ASP A 397 -3.61 0.41 23.51
C ASP A 397 -3.07 1.39 22.47
N PHE A 398 -3.75 2.53 22.27
CA PHE A 398 -3.33 3.56 21.32
C PHE A 398 -1.94 4.12 21.63
N GLY A 399 -1.46 3.99 22.88
CA GLY A 399 -0.09 4.32 23.26
C GLY A 399 0.98 3.52 22.52
N ILE A 400 0.63 2.39 21.89
CA ILE A 400 1.50 1.63 20.98
C ILE A 400 1.89 2.48 19.75
N PHE A 401 1.04 3.41 19.32
CA PHE A 401 1.23 4.24 18.13
C PHE A 401 1.84 5.62 18.39
N SER A 402 2.30 5.89 19.62
CA SER A 402 2.89 7.18 20.03
C SER A 402 4.29 7.47 19.42
N TRP A 403 4.65 6.76 18.35
CA TRP A 403 5.82 6.98 17.51
C TRP A 403 5.48 7.71 16.21
N THR A 404 4.22 7.69 15.80
CA THR A 404 3.72 8.35 14.58
C THR A 404 3.77 9.87 14.74
N SER A 405 3.73 10.59 13.62
CA SER A 405 3.59 12.05 13.60
C SER A 405 2.14 12.55 13.78
N TRP A 406 1.24 11.67 14.24
CA TRP A 406 -0.16 11.96 14.55
C TRP A 406 -0.32 12.55 15.96
N GLU A 407 -1.14 13.60 16.12
CA GLU A 407 -1.42 14.32 17.39
C GLU A 407 -2.87 14.13 17.88
#